data_AF-A0A3N4ZB29-F1
#
_entry.id   AF-A0A3N4ZB29-F1
#
_cell.length_a   1.000
_cell.length_b   1.000
_cell.length_c   1.000
_cell.angle_alpha   90.00
_cell.angle_beta   90.00
_cell.angle_gamma   90.00
#
_symmetry.space_group_name_H-M   'P 1'
#
loop_
_entity.id
_entity.type
_entity.pdbx_description
1 polymer ?
#
loop_
_entity_poly.entity_id
_entity_poly.type
_entity_poly.pdbx_seq_one_letter_code
_entity_poly.pdbx_strand_id
1 'polypeptide(L)'
;MRAQRGDHIVLAAEHVGEPVRDGEIVEVRGGDGEPPYLVRWSDGHEGLIFPGPSAELRTTHTEAESAAAEVGELRPVHEWQVRVSVFEQGDDTTATVALISDALPGISASGESRRSPADPRVSRIGDEVAVARALRHLADQLMDRASHEVEDVTGEEDVVIRPR
;
A
#
# COMPACT_ATOMS: atom_id res chain seq x y z
N MET A 1 -4.07 -13.86 -12.83
CA MET A 1 -4.35 -13.51 -11.43
C MET A 1 -5.62 -14.22 -11.00
N ARG A 2 -5.68 -14.81 -9.80
CA ARG A 2 -6.85 -15.51 -9.26
C ARG A 2 -7.10 -15.08 -7.83
N ALA A 3 -8.35 -14.78 -7.48
CA ALA A 3 -8.75 -14.26 -6.18
C ALA A 3 -9.95 -15.01 -5.59
N GLN A 4 -10.17 -14.82 -4.31
CA GLN A 4 -11.32 -15.27 -3.55
C GLN A 4 -12.01 -14.09 -2.87
N ARG A 5 -13.24 -14.32 -2.41
CA ARG A 5 -13.96 -13.34 -1.59
C ARG A 5 -13.21 -13.14 -0.26
N GLY A 6 -13.00 -11.89 0.14
CA GLY A 6 -12.23 -11.50 1.31
C GLY A 6 -10.74 -11.29 1.05
N ASP A 7 -10.25 -11.53 -0.18
CA ASP A 7 -8.90 -11.11 -0.57
C ASP A 7 -8.85 -9.60 -0.77
N HIS A 8 -7.69 -8.99 -0.55
CA HIS A 8 -7.48 -7.56 -0.77
C HIS A 8 -6.74 -7.31 -2.08
N ILE A 9 -7.19 -6.32 -2.84
CA ILE A 9 -6.56 -5.88 -4.07
C ILE A 9 -6.07 -4.45 -3.93
N VAL A 10 -4.85 -4.20 -4.40
CA VAL A 10 -4.28 -2.85 -4.51
C VAL A 10 -3.97 -2.57 -5.96
N LEU A 11 -4.57 -1.50 -6.47
CA LEU A 11 -4.30 -0.94 -7.78
C LEU A 11 -3.32 0.22 -7.61
N ALA A 12 -2.13 0.03 -8.18
CA ALA A 12 -1.14 1.08 -8.29
C ALA A 12 -1.72 2.25 -9.12
N ALA A 13 -1.30 3.48 -8.81
CA ALA A 13 -1.54 4.61 -9.69
C ALA A 13 -0.94 4.30 -11.09
N GLU A 14 -1.70 4.56 -12.16
CA GLU A 14 -1.22 4.39 -13.53
C GLU A 14 -0.69 5.72 -14.10
N HIS A 15 -1.21 6.83 -13.58
CA HIS A 15 -0.75 8.18 -13.91
C HIS A 15 -0.44 9.02 -12.67
N VAL A 16 0.39 10.05 -12.85
CA VAL A 16 0.70 11.03 -11.80
C VAL A 16 -0.59 11.69 -11.31
N GLY A 17 -0.74 11.74 -9.98
CA GLY A 17 -1.90 12.37 -9.33
C GLY A 17 -3.14 11.48 -9.25
N GLU A 18 -3.11 10.26 -9.81
CA GLU A 18 -4.16 9.28 -9.54
C GLU A 18 -4.00 8.72 -8.12
N PRO A 19 -5.10 8.59 -7.37
CA PRO A 19 -5.05 7.94 -6.07
C PRO A 19 -4.72 6.45 -6.26
N VAL A 20 -3.87 5.92 -5.37
CA VAL A 20 -3.80 4.47 -5.16
C VAL A 20 -5.18 4.02 -4.70
N ARG A 21 -5.70 2.95 -5.30
CA ARG A 21 -6.97 2.37 -4.88
C ARG A 21 -6.73 1.03 -4.22
N ASP A 22 -7.28 0.85 -3.03
CA ASP A 22 -7.28 -0.40 -2.31
C ASP A 22 -8.72 -0.80 -1.97
N GLY A 23 -8.99 -2.09 -1.97
CA GLY A 23 -10.31 -2.58 -1.64
C GLY A 23 -10.36 -4.08 -1.37
N GLU A 24 -11.44 -4.50 -0.73
CA GLU A 24 -11.75 -5.90 -0.45
C GLU A 24 -12.55 -6.48 -1.62
N ILE A 25 -12.18 -7.68 -2.07
CA ILE A 25 -12.95 -8.43 -3.05
C ILE A 25 -14.19 -9.00 -2.37
N VAL A 26 -15.35 -8.39 -2.62
CA VAL A 26 -16.63 -8.82 -2.05
C VAL A 26 -17.29 -9.95 -2.85
N GLU A 27 -16.96 -10.07 -4.13
CA GLU A 27 -17.47 -11.11 -5.02
C GLU A 27 -16.47 -11.40 -6.16
N VAL A 28 -16.29 -12.67 -6.51
CA VAL A 28 -15.54 -13.10 -7.69
C VAL A 28 -16.51 -13.62 -8.74
N ARG A 29 -16.55 -12.97 -9.91
CA ARG A 29 -17.55 -13.27 -10.95
C ARG A 29 -17.01 -14.08 -12.12
N GLY A 30 -15.69 -14.17 -12.29
CA GLY A 30 -15.09 -15.12 -13.23
C GLY A 30 -15.06 -16.53 -12.64
N GLY A 31 -15.04 -17.52 -13.53
CA GLY A 31 -14.90 -18.93 -13.14
C GLY A 31 -13.53 -19.19 -12.48
N ASP A 32 -13.47 -20.14 -11.56
CA ASP A 32 -12.21 -20.59 -10.93
C ASP A 32 -11.34 -19.49 -10.31
N GLY A 33 -11.97 -18.42 -9.81
CA GLY A 33 -11.28 -17.29 -9.17
C GLY A 33 -10.78 -16.24 -10.16
N GLU A 34 -11.12 -16.33 -11.45
CA GLU A 34 -10.69 -15.37 -12.47
C GLU A 34 -11.49 -14.05 -12.40
N PRO A 35 -10.95 -12.95 -12.95
CA PRO A 35 -11.70 -11.70 -13.09
C PRO A 35 -12.94 -11.86 -13.99
N PRO A 36 -13.94 -10.96 -13.87
CA PRO A 36 -13.92 -9.73 -13.09
C PRO A 36 -14.22 -9.93 -11.60
N TYR A 37 -13.72 -9.00 -10.79
CA TYR A 37 -13.96 -8.94 -9.34
C TYR A 37 -14.85 -7.77 -9.00
N LEU A 38 -15.84 -7.97 -8.12
CA LEU A 38 -16.53 -6.87 -7.46
C LEU A 38 -15.73 -6.50 -6.22
N VAL A 39 -15.26 -5.25 -6.17
CA VAL A 39 -14.41 -4.73 -5.11
C VAL A 39 -15.17 -3.66 -4.36
N ARG A 40 -15.14 -3.72 -3.03
CA ARG A 40 -15.52 -2.61 -2.16
C ARG A 40 -14.26 -1.82 -1.82
N TRP A 41 -14.18 -0.61 -2.35
CA TRP A 41 -13.06 0.29 -2.17
C TRP A 41 -13.07 0.92 -0.78
N SER A 42 -11.89 1.35 -0.33
CA SER A 42 -11.70 2.08 0.93
C SER A 42 -12.46 3.42 0.99
N ASP A 43 -12.77 4.02 -0.16
CA ASP A 43 -13.62 5.22 -0.28
C ASP A 43 -15.13 4.94 -0.11
N GLY A 44 -15.50 3.67 0.07
CA GLY A 44 -16.88 3.22 0.26
C GLY A 44 -17.65 2.91 -1.02
N HIS A 45 -17.09 3.16 -2.20
CA HIS A 45 -17.73 2.78 -3.45
C HIS A 45 -17.50 1.30 -3.78
N GLU A 46 -18.46 0.69 -4.47
CA GLU A 46 -18.31 -0.66 -5.03
C GLU A 46 -18.16 -0.57 -6.55
N GLY A 47 -17.20 -1.32 -7.09
CA GLY A 47 -16.90 -1.31 -8.52
C GLY A 47 -16.47 -2.68 -9.03
N LEU A 48 -16.89 -3.00 -10.26
CA LEU A 48 -16.45 -4.20 -10.96
C LEU A 48 -15.14 -3.91 -11.71
N ILE A 49 -14.12 -4.74 -11.51
CA ILE A 49 -12.78 -4.51 -12.07
C ILE A 49 -12.30 -5.68 -12.93
N PHE A 50 -11.47 -5.34 -13.92
CA PHE A 50 -10.61 -6.25 -14.65
C PHE A 50 -9.16 -5.86 -14.31
N PRO A 51 -8.47 -6.61 -13.45
CA PRO A 51 -7.15 -6.22 -12.97
C PRO A 51 -6.15 -6.19 -14.13
N GLY A 52 -5.47 -5.05 -14.28
CA GLY A 52 -4.35 -4.89 -15.20
C GLY A 52 -3.05 -5.50 -14.67
N PRO A 53 -1.93 -5.39 -15.42
CA PRO A 53 -0.63 -5.93 -15.04
C PRO A 53 -0.11 -5.40 -13.69
N SER A 54 -0.48 -4.17 -13.35
CA SER A 54 -0.06 -3.49 -12.12
C SER A 54 -0.94 -3.80 -10.91
N ALA A 55 -1.97 -4.64 -11.04
CA ALA A 55 -2.76 -5.07 -9.89
C ALA A 55 -1.92 -6.05 -9.04
N GLU A 56 -1.90 -5.87 -7.73
CA GLU A 56 -1.45 -6.91 -6.79
C GLU A 56 -2.63 -7.38 -5.99
N LEU A 57 -2.69 -8.69 -5.88
CA LEU A 57 -3.65 -9.39 -5.06
C LEU A 57 -2.92 -9.94 -3.85
N ARG A 58 -3.42 -9.59 -2.67
CA ARG A 58 -3.03 -10.22 -1.41
C ARG A 58 -4.11 -11.21 -1.01
N THR A 59 -3.74 -12.48 -0.94
CA THR A 59 -4.62 -13.54 -0.47
C THR A 59 -4.69 -13.54 1.05
N THR A 60 -5.88 -13.45 1.63
CA THR A 60 -6.05 -13.50 3.10
C THR A 60 -6.01 -14.92 3.66
N HIS A 61 -5.90 -15.94 2.80
CA HIS A 61 -5.74 -17.33 3.22
C HIS A 61 -4.26 -17.75 3.27
N THR A 62 -3.63 -17.52 4.42
CA THR A 62 -2.59 -18.40 4.96
C THR A 62 -2.87 -18.60 6.45
N GLU A 63 -4.02 -19.20 6.74
CA GLU A 63 -4.30 -19.83 8.04
C GLU A 63 -4.95 -21.20 7.79
N ALA A 64 -4.13 -22.18 7.39
CA ALA A 64 -4.49 -23.59 7.45
C ALA A 64 -3.25 -24.49 7.52
N GLU A 65 -2.32 -24.20 8.44
CA GLU A 65 -1.46 -25.23 9.03
C GLU A 65 -0.83 -24.73 10.34
N SER A 66 -1.68 -24.39 11.31
CA SER A 66 -1.29 -24.40 12.72
C SER A 66 -1.54 -25.80 13.28
N ALA A 67 -0.50 -26.64 13.29
CA ALA A 67 -0.36 -27.75 14.23
C ALA A 67 1.06 -28.36 14.20
N ALA A 68 2.05 -27.68 14.78
CA ALA A 68 3.10 -28.27 15.61
C ALA A 68 4.09 -27.17 16.04
N ALA A 69 4.13 -26.91 17.34
CA ALA A 69 5.08 -25.98 17.95
C ALA A 69 6.48 -26.58 18.00
N GLU A 70 7.51 -25.82 17.62
CA GLU A 70 8.88 -25.98 18.13
C GLU A 70 9.50 -24.61 18.41
N VAL A 71 10.43 -24.61 19.36
CA VAL A 71 10.96 -23.48 20.12
C VAL A 71 11.71 -22.44 19.26
N GLY A 72 11.41 -21.16 19.46
CA GLY A 72 12.41 -20.09 19.35
C GLY A 72 12.68 -19.48 17.96
N GLU A 73 11.81 -19.68 16.98
CA GLU A 73 11.93 -19.00 15.69
C GLU A 73 11.07 -17.72 15.70
N LEU A 74 11.69 -16.54 15.55
CA LEU A 74 10.96 -15.28 15.33
C LEU A 74 10.29 -15.36 13.96
N ARG A 75 9.04 -15.82 13.95
CA ARG A 75 8.20 -15.78 12.75
C ARG A 75 7.45 -14.46 12.71
N PRO A 76 7.41 -13.77 11.57
CA PRO A 76 6.59 -12.57 11.43
C PRO A 76 5.13 -12.95 11.69
N VAL A 77 4.51 -12.29 12.66
CA VAL A 77 3.06 -12.44 12.95
C VAL A 77 2.22 -11.76 11.87
N HIS A 78 2.75 -10.70 11.28
CA HIS A 78 2.21 -10.03 10.10
C HIS A 78 3.36 -9.74 9.14
N GLU A 79 3.15 -10.06 7.88
CA GLU A 79 3.96 -9.55 6.78
C GLU A 79 3.19 -8.39 6.17
N TRP A 80 3.85 -7.28 5.77
CA TRP A 80 3.25 -6.17 5.02
C TRP A 80 4.12 -5.88 3.80
N GLN A 81 3.51 -5.40 2.71
CA GLN A 81 4.23 -5.04 1.49
C GLN A 81 4.06 -3.55 1.20
N VAL A 82 5.11 -2.93 0.68
CA VAL A 82 5.03 -1.56 0.17
C VAL A 82 5.24 -1.61 -1.33
N ARG A 83 4.22 -1.16 -2.05
CA ARG A 83 4.31 -1.00 -3.50
C ARG A 83 4.73 0.43 -3.82
N VAL A 84 5.67 0.57 -4.76
CA VAL A 84 6.21 1.85 -5.20
C VAL A 84 6.00 2.00 -6.70
N SER A 85 5.36 3.08 -7.12
CA SER A 85 5.20 3.49 -8.51
C SER A 85 5.95 4.79 -8.75
N VAL A 86 6.83 4.83 -9.75
CA VAL A 86 7.62 6.02 -10.10
C VAL A 86 7.24 6.50 -11.49
N PHE A 87 7.08 7.82 -11.62
CA PHE A 87 6.70 8.50 -12.84
C PHE A 87 7.68 9.63 -13.13
N GLU A 88 8.19 9.70 -14.37
CA GLU A 88 9.09 10.76 -14.81
C GLU A 88 8.41 11.61 -15.88
N GLN A 89 8.49 12.93 -15.73
CA GLN A 89 8.06 13.90 -16.74
C GLN A 89 9.07 15.05 -16.84
N GLY A 90 9.92 15.01 -17.87
CA GLY A 90 10.91 16.05 -18.11
C GLY A 90 11.97 16.10 -17.02
N ASP A 91 11.90 17.11 -16.16
CA ASP A 91 12.83 17.32 -15.04
C ASP A 91 12.20 16.96 -13.69
N ASP A 92 10.95 16.52 -13.68
CA ASP A 92 10.18 16.14 -12.50
C ASP A 92 10.03 14.63 -12.40
N THR A 93 10.22 14.10 -11.19
CA THR A 93 9.98 12.71 -10.83
C THR A 93 8.99 12.67 -9.67
N THR A 94 7.94 11.86 -9.78
CA THR A 94 6.96 11.61 -8.72
C THR A 94 6.99 10.13 -8.35
N ALA A 95 7.01 9.81 -7.07
CA ALA A 95 6.83 8.47 -6.56
C ALA A 95 5.57 8.40 -5.70
N THR A 96 4.77 7.37 -5.90
CA THR A 96 3.61 7.03 -5.08
C THR A 96 3.86 5.70 -4.40
N VAL A 97 3.59 5.61 -3.10
CA VAL A 97 3.71 4.39 -2.31
C VAL A 97 2.37 3.98 -1.73
N ALA A 98 2.11 2.67 -1.73
CA ALA A 98 0.92 2.06 -1.18
C ALA A 98 1.32 0.99 -0.16
N LEU A 99 0.78 1.06 1.06
CA LEU A 99 0.92 -0.01 2.03
C LEU A 99 -0.15 -1.07 1.74
N ILE A 100 0.29 -2.29 1.49
CA ILE A 100 -0.56 -3.46 1.33
C ILE A 100 -0.54 -4.21 2.66
N SER A 101 -1.60 -4.00 3.44
CA SER A 101 -1.80 -4.68 4.72
C SER A 101 -3.26 -5.09 4.93
N ASP A 102 -3.45 -6.10 5.76
CA ASP A 102 -4.75 -6.58 6.27
C ASP A 102 -5.23 -5.76 7.48
N ALA A 103 -4.30 -5.33 8.33
CA ALA A 103 -4.61 -4.57 9.53
C ALA A 103 -4.88 -3.08 9.27
N LEU A 104 -4.25 -2.50 8.25
CA LEU A 104 -4.27 -1.07 7.95
C LEU A 104 -4.56 -0.83 6.46
N PRO A 105 -5.82 -0.99 6.02
CA PRO A 105 -6.21 -0.68 4.64
C PRO A 105 -6.10 0.83 4.38
N GLY A 106 -5.92 1.21 3.12
CA GLY A 106 -6.06 2.60 2.67
C GLY A 106 -4.88 3.53 2.84
N ILE A 107 -3.72 3.07 3.30
CA ILE A 107 -2.58 3.96 3.53
C ILE A 107 -1.73 4.10 2.26
N SER A 108 -1.65 5.33 1.73
CA SER A 108 -0.78 5.69 0.62
C SER A 108 -0.11 7.05 0.83
N ALA A 109 1.03 7.26 0.19
CA ALA A 109 1.77 8.52 0.26
C ALA A 109 2.45 8.83 -1.07
N SER A 110 2.82 10.08 -1.29
CA SER A 110 3.59 10.49 -2.46
C SER A 110 4.80 11.33 -2.07
N GLY A 111 5.78 11.37 -2.98
CA GLY A 111 6.99 12.17 -2.88
C GLY A 111 7.45 12.61 -4.26
N GLU A 112 8.04 13.79 -4.34
CA GLU A 112 8.45 14.42 -5.59
C GLU A 112 9.93 14.75 -5.58
N SER A 113 10.56 14.79 -6.74
CA SER A 113 11.92 15.28 -6.97
C SER A 113 11.95 16.12 -8.24
N ARG A 114 12.80 17.15 -8.26
CA ARG A 114 13.01 18.02 -9.43
C ARG A 114 14.50 18.14 -9.67
N ARG A 115 14.94 17.84 -10.90
CA ARG A 115 16.32 18.05 -11.34
C ARG A 115 16.57 19.55 -11.56
N SER A 116 17.70 20.07 -11.10
CA SER A 116 18.12 21.42 -11.50
C SER A 116 18.44 21.45 -13.00
N PRO A 117 18.11 22.55 -13.71
CA PRO A 117 18.52 22.73 -15.10
C PRO A 117 20.04 22.68 -15.31
N ALA A 118 20.82 23.01 -14.27
CA ALA A 118 22.28 22.97 -14.29
C ALA A 118 22.86 21.56 -14.04
N ASP A 119 22.04 20.62 -13.56
CA ASP A 119 22.48 19.27 -13.23
C ASP A 119 22.41 18.33 -14.44
N PRO A 120 23.35 17.37 -14.55
CA PRO A 120 23.30 16.35 -15.59
C PRO A 120 22.05 15.47 -15.47
N ARG A 121 21.49 15.05 -16.61
CA ARG A 121 20.28 14.20 -16.67
C ARG A 121 20.57 12.79 -16.17
N VAL A 122 20.41 12.55 -14.87
CA VAL A 122 20.54 11.24 -14.23
C VAL A 122 19.23 10.88 -13.53
N SER A 123 18.38 10.11 -14.21
CA SER A 123 17.04 9.69 -13.73
C SER A 123 17.05 9.04 -12.35
N ARG A 124 17.97 8.09 -12.13
CA ARG A 124 18.06 7.33 -10.87
C ARG A 124 18.11 8.21 -9.61
N ILE A 125 18.73 9.40 -9.68
CA ILE A 125 18.80 10.32 -8.54
C ILE A 125 17.42 10.90 -8.22
N GLY A 126 16.66 11.28 -9.25
CA GLY A 126 15.28 11.74 -9.12
C GLY A 126 14.40 10.67 -8.48
N ASP A 127 14.53 9.43 -8.94
CA ASP A 127 13.79 8.28 -8.43
C ASP A 127 14.08 8.03 -6.94
N GLU A 128 15.35 7.91 -6.57
CA GLU A 128 15.75 7.65 -5.18
C GLU A 128 15.24 8.73 -4.23
N VAL A 129 15.32 10.00 -4.64
CA VAL A 129 14.84 11.13 -3.83
C VAL A 129 13.31 11.13 -3.72
N ALA A 130 12.60 10.93 -4.83
CA ALA A 130 11.13 10.89 -4.83
C ALA A 130 10.62 9.72 -3.97
N VAL A 131 11.20 8.54 -4.12
CA VAL A 131 10.85 7.34 -3.35
C VAL A 131 11.16 7.53 -1.85
N ALA A 132 12.33 8.07 -1.50
CA ALA A 132 12.68 8.33 -0.10
C ALA A 132 11.71 9.31 0.55
N ARG A 133 11.29 10.36 -0.18
CA ARG A 133 10.29 11.32 0.30
C ARG A 133 8.92 10.66 0.49
N ALA A 134 8.49 9.82 -0.46
CA ALA A 134 7.23 9.11 -0.38
C ALA A 134 7.20 8.12 0.81
N LEU A 135 8.28 7.35 1.01
CA LEU A 135 8.42 6.43 2.15
C LEU A 135 8.49 7.16 3.49
N ARG A 136 9.16 8.32 3.52
CA ARG A 136 9.19 9.15 4.73
C ARG A 136 7.78 9.64 5.09
N HIS A 137 7.05 10.13 4.10
CA HIS A 137 5.68 10.56 4.28
C HIS A 137 4.77 9.41 4.73
N LEU A 138 4.95 8.20 4.17
CA LEU A 138 4.26 6.99 4.63
C LEU A 138 4.57 6.67 6.10
N ALA A 139 5.84 6.79 6.52
CA ALA A 139 6.25 6.57 7.90
C ALA A 139 5.61 7.60 8.84
N ASP A 140 5.60 8.88 8.48
CA ASP A 140 4.98 9.93 9.28
C ASP A 140 3.45 9.65 9.44
N GLN A 141 2.74 9.27 8.36
CA GLN A 141 1.32 8.88 8.44
C GLN A 141 1.05 7.68 9.35
N LEU A 142 1.91 6.65 9.33
CA LEU A 142 1.77 5.48 10.20
C LEU A 142 1.93 5.85 11.68
N MET A 143 2.86 6.75 11.99
CA MET A 143 3.10 7.22 13.35
C MET A 143 1.96 8.11 13.84
N ASP A 144 1.44 8.97 12.99
CA ASP A 144 0.27 9.81 13.30
C ASP A 144 -0.96 8.92 13.56
N ARG A 145 -1.22 7.92 12.71
CA ARG A 145 -2.34 6.99 12.91
C ARG A 145 -2.21 6.21 14.20
N ALA A 146 -1.03 5.65 14.47
CA ALA A 146 -0.79 4.90 15.70
C ALA A 146 -0.95 5.79 16.95
N SER A 147 -0.59 7.07 16.85
CA SER A 147 -0.82 8.04 17.94
C SER A 147 -2.32 8.20 18.22
N HIS A 148 -3.14 8.43 17.19
CA HIS A 148 -4.60 8.51 17.33
C HIS A 148 -5.21 7.20 17.88
N GLU A 149 -4.73 6.03 17.43
CA GLU A 149 -5.22 4.74 17.95
C GLU A 149 -4.90 4.56 19.45
N VAL A 150 -3.77 5.08 19.93
CA VAL A 150 -3.44 5.08 21.37
C VAL A 150 -4.36 6.03 22.13
N GLU A 151 -4.60 7.24 21.63
CA GLU A 151 -5.54 8.20 22.23
C GLU A 151 -6.93 7.58 22.37
N ASP A 152 -7.45 6.98 21.30
CA ASP A 152 -8.77 6.33 21.28
C ASP A 152 -8.88 5.19 22.30
N VAL A 153 -7.83 4.39 22.47
CA VAL A 153 -7.83 3.23 23.38
C VAL A 153 -7.61 3.62 24.84
N THR A 154 -6.76 4.62 25.10
CA THR A 154 -6.32 4.99 26.45
C THR A 154 -7.10 6.15 27.06
N GLY A 155 -7.72 6.97 26.22
CA GLY A 155 -8.34 8.25 26.62
C GLY A 155 -7.32 9.35 26.94
N GLU A 156 -6.05 9.15 26.62
CA GLU A 156 -5.03 10.20 26.68
C GLU A 156 -5.21 11.18 25.49
N GLU A 157 -4.79 12.44 25.67
CA GLU A 157 -4.82 13.48 24.62
C GLU A 157 -3.38 13.90 24.27
N ASP A 158 -3.15 14.30 23.01
CA ASP A 158 -1.86 14.78 22.48
C ASP A 158 -0.71 13.75 22.59
N VAL A 159 -1.00 12.48 22.31
CA VAL A 159 0.00 11.42 22.29
C VAL A 159 0.89 11.60 21.05
N VAL A 160 2.21 11.62 21.24
CA VAL A 160 3.18 11.70 20.14
C VAL A 160 4.14 10.53 20.18
N ILE A 161 4.03 9.63 19.20
CA ILE A 161 4.99 8.53 19.02
C ILE A 161 6.21 9.07 18.26
N ARG A 162 7.40 8.96 18.87
CA ARG A 162 8.65 9.40 18.24
C ARG A 162 9.35 8.24 17.52
N PRO A 163 9.91 8.47 16.31
CA PRO A 163 10.81 7.50 15.70
C PRO A 163 12.05 7.32 16.59
N ARG A 164 12.52 6.07 16.71
CA ARG A 164 13.74 5.72 17.46
C ARG A 164 14.98 5.76 16.58
#